data_AF-A0A0F9L2B3-F1
#
_entry.id   AF-A0A0F9L2B3-F1
#
_cell.length_a   1.000
_cell.length_b   1.000
_cell.length_c   1.000
_cell.angle_alpha   90.00
_cell.angle_beta   90.00
_cell.angle_gamma   90.00
#
_symmetry.space_group_name_H-M   'P 1'
#
loop_
_entity.id
_entity.type
_entity.pdbx_description
1 polymer ?
#
loop_
_entity_poly.entity_id
_entity_poly.type
_entity_poly.pdbx_seq_one_letter_code
_entity_poly.pdbx_strand_id
1 'polypeptide(L)'
;MTEETGLGRWLKERCQKEHLSLRQAGEKAGLSHATVHSIIKGGHATAKTVTRLAHAFSGDGNRRIALEDELLILAGYRTRQEQISQPLAELLDIVNHFSESQIRVVSSFATYLTEVSQNGQR
;
A
#
# COMPACT_ATOMS: atom_id res chain seq x y z
N MET A 1 11.29 22.45 -6.82
CA MET A 1 10.98 21.25 -7.63
C MET A 1 10.03 20.41 -6.80
N THR A 2 8.73 20.43 -7.10
CA THR A 2 7.75 19.61 -6.36
C THR A 2 7.94 18.17 -6.78
N GLU A 3 8.42 17.32 -5.87
CA GLU A 3 8.54 15.88 -6.10
C GLU A 3 7.16 15.31 -6.46
N GLU A 4 7.03 14.71 -7.65
CA GLU A 4 5.80 14.02 -8.05
C GLU A 4 5.60 12.85 -7.08
N THR A 5 4.53 12.89 -6.28
CA THR A 5 4.15 11.79 -5.39
C THR A 5 3.84 10.53 -6.21
N GLY A 6 4.00 9.35 -5.61
CA GLY A 6 3.71 8.07 -6.29
C GLY A 6 2.30 8.04 -6.89
N LEU A 7 1.33 8.63 -6.20
CA LEU A 7 -0.04 8.78 -6.67
C LEU A 7 -0.15 9.72 -7.90
N GLY A 8 0.58 10.84 -7.89
CA GLY A 8 0.59 11.79 -9.01
C GLY A 8 1.16 11.17 -10.29
N ARG A 9 2.24 10.39 -10.17
CA ARG A 9 2.82 9.64 -11.28
C ARG A 9 1.85 8.59 -11.81
N TRP A 10 1.26 7.78 -10.94
CA TRP A 10 0.27 6.78 -11.31
C TRP A 10 -0.91 7.40 -12.09
N LEU A 11 -1.44 8.52 -11.61
CA LEU A 11 -2.58 9.19 -12.25
C LEU A 11 -2.24 9.71 -13.65
N LYS A 12 -1.02 10.24 -13.83
CA LYS A 12 -0.51 10.73 -15.12
C LYS A 12 -0.33 9.59 -16.12
N GLU A 13 0.30 8.49 -15.71
CA GLU A 13 0.47 7.28 -16.53
C GLU A 13 -0.89 6.69 -16.93
N ARG A 14 -1.85 6.68 -15.99
CA ARG A 14 -3.19 6.17 -16.26
C ARG A 14 -3.96 7.02 -17.26
N CYS A 15 -3.88 8.34 -17.15
CA CYS A 15 -4.48 9.26 -18.12
C CYS A 15 -3.87 9.08 -19.52
N GLN A 16 -2.55 8.87 -19.61
CA GLN A 16 -1.88 8.60 -20.89
C GLN A 16 -2.33 7.28 -21.50
N LYS A 17 -2.41 6.21 -20.69
CA LYS A 17 -2.83 4.88 -21.15
C LYS A 17 -4.27 4.83 -21.64
N GLU A 18 -5.16 5.59 -21.02
CA GLU A 18 -6.58 5.65 -21.40
C GLU A 18 -6.92 6.84 -22.34
N HIS A 19 -5.90 7.58 -22.81
CA HIS A 19 -6.06 8.79 -23.63
C HIS A 19 -7.04 9.82 -23.05
N LEU A 20 -7.03 9.98 -21.72
CA LEU A 20 -7.92 10.90 -21.01
C LEU A 20 -7.22 12.24 -20.76
N SER A 21 -7.95 13.34 -20.98
CA SER A 21 -7.59 14.65 -20.44
C SER A 21 -7.77 14.67 -18.92
N LEU A 22 -7.08 15.58 -18.22
CA LEU A 22 -7.22 15.76 -16.78
C LEU A 22 -8.66 16.04 -16.36
N ARG A 23 -9.42 16.72 -17.22
CA ARG A 23 -10.84 17.01 -17.00
C ARG A 23 -11.67 15.73 -17.09
N GLN A 24 -11.46 14.91 -18.11
CA GLN A 24 -12.16 13.63 -18.26
C GLN A 24 -11.81 12.65 -17.13
N ALA A 25 -10.55 12.63 -16.69
CA ALA A 25 -10.13 11.84 -15.53
C ALA A 25 -10.84 12.31 -14.25
N GLY A 26 -10.99 13.63 -14.07
CA GLY A 26 -11.75 14.22 -12.98
C GLY A 26 -13.23 13.83 -13.03
N GLU A 27 -13.87 13.99 -14.19
CA GLU A 27 -15.27 13.62 -14.40
C GLU A 27 -15.50 12.12 -14.14
N LYS A 28 -14.62 11.26 -14.64
CA LYS A 28 -14.65 9.81 -14.42
C LYS A 28 -14.55 9.45 -12.94
N ALA A 29 -13.76 10.18 -12.17
CA ALA A 29 -13.58 9.98 -10.72
C ALA A 29 -14.53 10.78 -9.82
N GLY A 30 -15.41 11.60 -10.38
CA GLY A 30 -16.23 12.53 -9.59
C GLY A 30 -15.37 13.53 -8.79
N LEU A 31 -14.27 14.00 -9.39
CA LEU A 31 -13.31 14.95 -8.83
C LEU A 31 -13.22 16.20 -9.70
N SER A 32 -12.86 17.32 -9.07
CA SER A 32 -12.62 18.55 -9.84
C SER A 32 -11.30 18.47 -10.61
N HIS A 33 -11.23 19.15 -11.76
CA HIS A 33 -9.99 19.30 -12.52
C HIS A 33 -8.84 19.84 -11.68
N ALA A 34 -9.12 20.80 -10.78
CA ALA A 34 -8.13 21.37 -9.87
C ALA A 34 -7.58 20.31 -8.89
N THR A 35 -8.43 19.41 -8.40
CA THR A 35 -8.01 18.30 -7.53
C THR A 35 -7.09 17.34 -8.28
N VAL A 36 -7.44 16.93 -9.50
CA VAL A 36 -6.60 16.06 -10.34
C VAL A 36 -5.25 16.70 -10.63
N HIS A 37 -5.25 17.98 -11.01
CA HIS A 37 -4.03 18.73 -11.27
C HIS A 37 -3.15 18.87 -10.01
N SER A 38 -3.77 19.14 -8.85
CA SER A 38 -3.08 19.22 -7.56
C SER A 38 -2.35 17.91 -7.23
N ILE A 39 -3.03 16.76 -7.38
CA ILE A 39 -2.46 15.44 -7.12
C ILE A 39 -1.25 15.16 -8.02
N ILE A 40 -1.35 15.47 -9.32
CA ILE A 40 -0.24 15.28 -10.27
C ILE A 40 0.97 16.15 -9.91
N LYS A 41 0.74 17.34 -9.35
CA LYS A 41 1.81 18.24 -8.87
C LYS A 41 2.37 17.86 -7.50
N GLY A 42 1.97 16.73 -6.93
CA GLY A 42 2.42 16.27 -5.62
C GLY A 42 1.58 16.79 -4.45
N GLY A 43 0.41 17.36 -4.71
CA GLY A 43 -0.55 17.74 -3.69
C GLY A 43 -1.11 16.55 -2.93
N HIS A 44 -1.46 16.77 -1.66
CA HIS A 44 -1.98 15.73 -0.79
C HIS A 44 -3.43 15.38 -1.17
N ALA A 45 -3.66 14.13 -1.58
CA ALA A 45 -5.01 13.59 -1.79
C ALA A 45 -5.58 13.11 -0.46
N THR A 46 -6.88 13.30 -0.23
CA THR A 46 -7.55 12.66 0.92
C THR A 46 -7.77 11.17 0.66
N ALA A 47 -7.87 10.34 1.69
CA ALA A 47 -8.23 8.92 1.54
C ALA A 47 -9.53 8.74 0.73
N LYS A 48 -10.54 9.61 0.94
CA LYS A 48 -11.78 9.61 0.16
C LYS A 48 -11.55 9.90 -1.32
N THR A 49 -10.60 10.78 -1.65
CA THR A 49 -10.19 11.06 -3.04
C THR A 49 -9.52 9.85 -3.66
N VAL A 50 -8.69 9.14 -2.91
CA VAL A 50 -8.02 7.92 -3.34
C VAL A 50 -9.03 6.80 -3.62
N THR A 51 -10.00 6.57 -2.74
CA THR A 51 -11.09 5.61 -2.96
C THR A 51 -11.89 5.93 -4.22
N ARG A 52 -12.18 7.21 -4.49
CA ARG A 52 -12.86 7.63 -5.72
C ARG A 52 -12.05 7.33 -6.98
N LEU A 53 -10.73 7.58 -6.95
CA LEU A 53 -9.84 7.21 -8.04
C LEU A 53 -9.82 5.69 -8.25
N ALA A 54 -9.70 4.91 -7.18
CA ALA A 54 -9.72 3.46 -7.27
C ALA A 54 -11.04 2.98 -7.90
N HIS A 55 -12.18 3.45 -7.41
CA HIS A 55 -13.50 3.12 -7.96
C HIS A 55 -13.63 3.45 -9.45
N ALA A 56 -13.11 4.59 -9.88
CA ALA A 56 -13.26 5.08 -11.25
C ALA A 56 -12.34 4.38 -12.26
N PHE A 57 -11.16 3.96 -11.82
CA PHE A 57 -10.14 3.33 -12.67
C PHE A 57 -10.06 1.81 -12.48
N SER A 58 -10.70 1.27 -11.45
CA SER A 58 -10.96 -0.16 -11.31
C SER A 58 -12.23 -0.55 -12.07
N GLY A 59 -12.19 -1.71 -12.71
CA GLY A 59 -13.42 -2.38 -13.13
C GLY A 59 -14.13 -3.03 -11.94
N ASP A 60 -14.56 -4.27 -12.14
CA ASP A 60 -15.50 -4.92 -11.22
C ASP A 60 -14.77 -5.74 -10.14
N GLY A 61 -15.38 -5.83 -8.95
CA GLY A 61 -15.01 -6.78 -7.90
C GLY A 61 -13.60 -6.59 -7.30
N ASN A 62 -12.86 -7.69 -7.14
CA ASN A 62 -11.59 -7.75 -6.41
C ASN A 62 -10.48 -6.83 -6.95
N ARG A 63 -10.55 -6.45 -8.24
CA ARG A 63 -9.60 -5.50 -8.85
C ARG A 63 -9.69 -4.11 -8.22
N ARG A 64 -10.85 -3.75 -7.69
CA ARG A 64 -11.08 -2.49 -6.99
C ARG A 64 -10.35 -2.42 -5.66
N ILE A 65 -10.49 -3.46 -4.85
CA ILE A 65 -9.88 -3.53 -3.52
C ILE A 65 -8.36 -3.51 -3.64
N ALA A 66 -7.80 -4.28 -4.58
CA ALA A 66 -6.36 -4.30 -4.84
C ALA A 66 -5.85 -2.94 -5.32
N LEU A 67 -6.56 -2.28 -6.24
CA LEU A 67 -6.17 -0.96 -6.71
C LEU A 67 -6.30 0.10 -5.62
N GLU A 68 -7.36 0.06 -4.81
CA GLU A 68 -7.53 0.99 -3.70
C GLU A 68 -6.40 0.89 -2.70
N ASP A 69 -6.00 -0.32 -2.32
CA ASP A 69 -4.88 -0.53 -1.42
C ASP A 69 -3.56 0.00 -2.01
N GLU A 70 -3.30 -0.28 -3.28
CA GLU A 70 -2.14 0.24 -4.00
C GLU A 70 -2.11 1.78 -4.01
N LEU A 71 -3.23 2.43 -4.30
CA LEU A 71 -3.30 3.90 -4.32
C LEU A 71 -3.18 4.51 -2.93
N LEU A 72 -3.70 3.86 -1.89
CA LEU A 72 -3.52 4.29 -0.51
C LEU A 72 -2.05 4.20 -0.08
N ILE A 73 -1.32 3.19 -0.56
CA ILE A 73 0.13 3.09 -0.37
C ILE A 73 0.86 4.23 -1.08
N LEU A 74 0.54 4.48 -2.35
CA LEU A 74 1.16 5.54 -3.15
C LEU A 74 0.84 6.96 -2.63
N ALA A 75 -0.27 7.11 -1.90
CA ALA A 75 -0.67 8.34 -1.23
C ALA A 75 -0.08 8.49 0.19
N GLY A 76 0.62 7.46 0.70
CA GLY A 76 1.24 7.47 2.04
C GLY A 76 0.28 7.18 3.19
N TYR A 77 -0.96 6.76 2.92
CA TYR A 77 -1.93 6.35 3.96
C TYR A 77 -1.69 4.94 4.49
N ARG A 78 -1.03 4.10 3.69
CA ARG A 78 -0.61 2.76 4.08
C ARG A 78 0.86 2.57 3.73
N THR A 79 1.62 1.97 4.62
CA THR A 79 2.86 1.33 4.20
C THR A 79 2.48 0.08 3.43
N ARG A 80 3.14 -0.20 2.30
CA ARG A 80 3.03 -1.50 1.64
C ARG A 80 3.21 -2.54 2.74
N GLN A 81 2.16 -3.30 3.07
CA GLN A 81 2.36 -4.49 3.87
C GLN A 81 3.32 -5.32 3.03
N GLU A 82 4.58 -5.39 3.45
CA GLU A 82 5.48 -6.41 2.96
C GLU A 82 4.66 -7.69 3.03
N GLN A 83 4.47 -8.34 1.89
CA GLN A 83 3.81 -9.64 1.86
C GLN A 83 4.54 -10.47 2.89
N ILE A 84 3.87 -10.71 4.01
CA ILE A 84 4.37 -11.55 5.08
C ILE A 84 4.74 -12.85 4.36
N SER A 85 6.03 -13.20 4.40
CA SER A 85 6.48 -14.41 3.74
C SER A 85 5.64 -15.56 4.26
N GLN A 86 5.28 -16.53 3.40
CA GLN A 86 4.45 -17.65 3.83
C GLN A 86 4.94 -18.30 5.14
N PRO A 87 6.26 -18.49 5.38
CA PRO A 87 6.76 -18.98 6.67
C PRO A 87 6.45 -18.07 7.87
N LEU A 88 6.45 -16.75 7.68
CA LEU A 88 6.11 -15.80 8.74
C LEU A 88 4.60 -15.79 9.01
N ALA A 89 3.76 -15.96 7.99
CA ALA A 89 2.31 -16.08 8.14
C ALA A 89 1.95 -17.35 8.92
N GLU A 90 2.54 -18.48 8.54
CA GLU A 90 2.38 -19.76 9.25
C GLU A 90 2.84 -19.66 10.71
N LEU A 91 3.97 -18.97 10.96
CA LEU A 91 4.45 -18.73 12.33
C LEU A 91 3.46 -17.88 13.15
N LEU A 92 2.91 -16.81 12.57
CA LEU A 92 1.92 -15.96 13.24
C LEU A 92 0.64 -16.75 13.57
N ASP A 93 0.16 -17.59 12.66
CA ASP A 93 -1.00 -18.45 12.90
C ASP A 93 -0.75 -19.43 14.06
N ILE A 94 0.44 -20.03 14.14
CA ILE A 94 0.82 -20.93 15.23
C ILE A 94 0.89 -20.17 16.56
N VAL A 95 1.60 -19.04 16.58
CA VAL A 95 1.83 -18.25 17.81
C VAL A 95 0.53 -17.66 18.34
N ASN A 96 -0.46 -17.39 17.49
CA ASN A 96 -1.77 -16.88 17.90
C ASN A 96 -2.55 -17.87 18.81
N HIS A 97 -2.20 -19.15 18.79
CA HIS A 97 -2.80 -20.17 19.67
C HIS A 97 -2.03 -20.38 20.98
N PHE A 98 -0.95 -19.63 21.21
CA PHE A 98 -0.07 -19.86 22.36
C PHE A 98 -0.55 -19.04 23.57
N SER A 99 -0.40 -19.63 24.75
CA SER A 99 -0.49 -18.90 26.01
C SER A 99 0.71 -17.96 26.19
N GLU A 100 0.58 -16.95 27.06
CA GLU A 100 1.66 -16.00 27.34
C GLU A 100 2.98 -16.69 27.74
N SER A 101 2.89 -17.75 28.56
CA SER A 101 4.06 -18.55 28.96
C SER A 101 4.74 -19.22 27.77
N GLN A 102 3.97 -19.76 26.83
CA GLN A 102 4.50 -20.39 25.61
C GLN A 102 5.11 -19.35 24.66
N ILE A 103 4.50 -18.17 24.55
CA ILE A 103 5.05 -17.05 23.77
C ILE A 103 6.42 -16.67 24.33
N ARG A 104 6.57 -16.51 25.65
CA ARG A 104 7.87 -16.18 26.28
C ARG A 104 8.97 -17.21 25.98
N VAL A 105 8.62 -18.49 25.94
CA VAL A 105 9.56 -19.57 25.59
C VAL A 105 10.01 -19.43 24.13
N VAL A 106 9.07 -19.27 23.19
CA VAL A 106 9.40 -19.09 21.76
C VAL A 106 10.23 -17.84 21.53
N SER A 107 9.89 -16.73 22.19
CA SER A 107 10.68 -15.49 22.09
C SER A 107 12.11 -15.71 22.57
N SER A 108 12.30 -16.39 23.70
CA SER A 108 13.64 -16.69 24.24
C SER A 108 14.46 -17.55 23.27
N PHE A 109 13.81 -18.54 22.64
CA PHE A 109 14.45 -19.39 21.64
C PHE A 109 14.82 -18.63 20.37
N ALA A 110 13.95 -17.75 19.87
CA ALA A 110 14.25 -16.90 18.72
C ALA A 110 15.43 -15.94 19.01
N THR A 111 15.49 -15.38 20.21
CA THR A 111 16.64 -14.58 20.67
C THR A 111 17.93 -15.41 20.63
N TYR A 112 17.91 -16.62 21.17
CA TYR A 112 19.07 -17.52 21.14
C TYR A 112 19.54 -17.83 19.70
N LEU A 113 18.63 -18.16 18.79
CA LEU A 113 18.97 -18.42 17.38
C LEU A 113 19.64 -17.22 16.71
N THR A 114 19.19 -16.01 17.07
CA THR A 114 19.75 -14.75 16.55
C THR A 114 21.18 -14.55 17.05
N GLU A 115 21.42 -14.79 18.34
CA GLU A 115 22.76 -14.70 18.96
C GLU A 115 23.74 -15.72 18.37
N VAL A 116 23.30 -16.97 18.17
CA VAL A 116 24.14 -18.02 17.59
C VAL A 116 24.51 -17.70 16.13
N SER A 117 23.55 -17.18 15.36
CA SER A 117 23.79 -16.79 13.96
C SER A 117 24.78 -15.63 13.84
N GLN A 118 24.78 -14.70 14.80
CA GLN A 118 25.73 -13.58 14.85
C GLN A 118 27.13 -14.01 15.30
N ASN A 119 27.23 -15.00 16.19
CA ASN A 119 28.51 -15.52 16.68
C ASN A 119 29.18 -16.53 15.73
N GLY A 120 28.41 -17.19 14.86
CA GLY A 120 28.94 -18.13 13.86
C GLY A 120 29.52 -17.47 12.60
N GLN A 121 29.45 -16.15 12.45
CA GLN A 121 30.01 -15.37 11.34
C GLN A 121 31.31 -14.62 11.70
N ARG A 122 31.95 -14.95 12.83
CA ARG A 122 33.26 -14.42 13.24
C ARG A 122 34.35 -15.47 13.14
#